data_AF-A0AAU2EMY1-F1
#
_entry.id   AF-A0AAU2EMY1-F1
#
_cell.length_a   1.000
_cell.length_b   1.000
_cell.length_c   1.000
_cell.angle_alpha   90.00
_cell.angle_beta   90.00
_cell.angle_gamma   90.00
#
_symmetry.space_group_name_H-M   'P 1'
#
loop_
_entity.id
_entity.type
_entity.pdbx_description
1 polymer ?
#
loop_
_entity_poly.entity_id
_entity_poly.type
_entity_poly.pdbx_seq_one_letter_code
_entity_poly.pdbx_strand_id
1 'polypeptide(L)'
;MTTIDDIAGIEEQVALVDAALRPLANRRVDTSDPDWADKMRQRPAPMDEAGVRAEAEAALRALIAVYAQGDETVRESVRGLFSRYTAFRWATHLPVEPTPDGFRQRLLHMSAVDHGNDTRDELLSLRDLCADARTAGIDIRPILTEVAELSSRENKYGMGSMRDILLGAA
;
A
#
# COMPACT_ATOMS: atom_id res chain seq x y z
N MET A 1 12.34 15.89 12.69
CA MET A 1 10.95 16.36 12.81
C MET A 1 10.48 16.50 11.38
N THR A 2 9.74 15.50 10.88
CA THR A 2 9.21 15.52 9.51
C THR A 2 8.11 16.58 9.46
N THR A 3 8.21 17.49 8.49
CA THR A 3 7.32 18.65 8.39
C THR A 3 6.23 18.41 7.34
N ILE A 4 5.15 19.18 7.40
CA ILE A 4 4.12 19.18 6.34
C ILE A 4 4.71 19.59 4.98
N ASP A 5 5.77 20.40 4.99
CA ASP A 5 6.50 20.79 3.77
C ASP A 5 7.16 19.56 3.09
N ASP A 6 7.59 18.55 3.86
CA ASP A 6 8.11 17.29 3.33
C ASP A 6 7.00 16.48 2.64
N ILE A 7 5.75 16.58 3.10
CA ILE A 7 4.60 15.90 2.50
C ILE A 7 4.23 16.53 1.17
N ALA A 8 4.27 17.86 1.05
CA ALA A 8 3.90 18.57 -0.18
C ALA A 8 4.77 18.15 -1.38
N GLY A 9 6.08 18.05 -1.18
CA GLY A 9 7.00 17.58 -2.23
C GLY A 9 6.76 16.11 -2.61
N ILE A 10 6.43 15.26 -1.63
CA ILE A 10 6.06 13.86 -1.90
C ILE A 10 4.72 13.80 -2.66
N GLU A 11 3.75 14.62 -2.29
CA GLU A 11 2.43 14.69 -2.94
C GLU A 11 2.55 15.09 -4.42
N GLU A 12 3.42 16.05 -4.76
CA GLU A 12 3.68 16.41 -6.17
C GLU A 12 4.15 15.19 -6.97
N GLN A 13 5.10 14.42 -6.43
CA GLN A 13 5.60 13.22 -7.07
C GLN A 13 4.52 12.13 -7.19
N VAL A 14 3.74 11.93 -6.12
CA VAL A 14 2.60 10.99 -6.12
C VAL A 14 1.58 11.39 -7.18
N ALA A 15 1.28 12.68 -7.33
CA ALA A 15 0.33 13.18 -8.31
C ALA A 15 0.82 12.96 -9.75
N LEU A 16 2.11 13.14 -10.02
CA LEU A 16 2.70 12.86 -11.34
C LEU A 16 2.61 11.37 -11.69
N VAL A 17 2.97 10.50 -10.74
CA VAL A 17 2.89 9.05 -10.93
C VAL A 17 1.44 8.58 -11.09
N ASP A 18 0.50 9.09 -10.28
CA ASP A 18 -0.93 8.81 -10.41
C ASP A 18 -1.45 9.18 -11.81
N ALA A 19 -1.09 10.37 -12.30
CA ALA A 19 -1.49 10.84 -13.62
C ALA A 19 -0.97 9.93 -14.74
N ALA A 20 0.27 9.44 -14.63
CA ALA A 20 0.87 8.51 -15.60
C ALA A 20 0.19 7.12 -15.58
N LEU A 21 -0.23 6.65 -14.40
CA LEU A 21 -0.89 5.34 -14.23
C LEU A 21 -2.39 5.38 -14.57
N ARG A 22 -3.03 6.54 -14.47
CA ARG A 22 -4.48 6.69 -14.63
C ARG A 22 -5.06 6.13 -15.95
N PRO A 23 -4.41 6.31 -17.12
CA PRO A 23 -4.88 5.68 -18.36
C PRO A 23 -4.88 4.14 -18.31
N LEU A 24 -3.93 3.55 -17.56
CA LEU A 24 -3.85 2.11 -17.39
C LEU A 24 -4.93 1.60 -16.43
N ALA A 25 -5.13 2.31 -15.32
CA ALA A 25 -6.16 2.00 -14.33
C ALA A 25 -7.58 2.07 -14.92
N ASN A 26 -7.82 3.00 -15.84
CA ASN A 26 -9.12 3.17 -16.49
C ASN A 26 -9.32 2.30 -17.74
N ARG A 27 -8.32 1.50 -18.13
CA ARG A 27 -8.40 0.66 -19.32
C ARG A 27 -9.37 -0.49 -19.07
N ARG A 28 -10.46 -0.53 -19.85
CA ARG A 28 -11.43 -1.62 -19.80
C ARG A 28 -10.82 -2.89 -20.40
N VAL A 29 -11.09 -4.02 -19.77
CA VAL A 29 -10.81 -5.35 -20.34
C VAL A 29 -12.01 -5.74 -21.20
N ASP A 30 -11.77 -6.07 -22.46
CA ASP A 30 -12.79 -6.65 -23.32
C ASP A 30 -12.91 -8.13 -23.01
N THR A 31 -13.92 -8.51 -22.23
CA THR A 31 -14.16 -9.90 -21.84
C THR A 31 -14.83 -10.73 -22.95
N SER A 32 -15.20 -10.11 -24.08
CA SER A 32 -15.76 -10.81 -25.24
C SER A 32 -14.68 -11.37 -26.17
N ASP A 33 -13.45 -10.87 -26.05
CA ASP A 33 -12.27 -11.37 -26.74
C ASP A 33 -11.87 -12.74 -26.16
N PRO A 34 -11.89 -13.84 -26.93
CA PRO A 34 -11.61 -15.18 -26.40
C PRO A 34 -10.21 -15.31 -25.77
N ASP A 35 -9.28 -14.43 -26.15
CA ASP A 35 -7.89 -14.42 -25.66
C ASP A 35 -7.65 -13.38 -24.54
N TRP A 36 -8.71 -12.76 -24.01
CA TRP A 36 -8.60 -11.65 -23.05
C TRP A 36 -7.74 -12.00 -21.82
N ALA A 37 -7.85 -13.24 -21.34
CA ALA A 37 -7.14 -13.70 -20.15
C ALA A 37 -5.62 -13.83 -20.40
N ASP A 38 -5.24 -14.35 -21.56
CA ASP A 38 -3.83 -14.50 -21.95
C ASP A 38 -3.21 -13.15 -22.26
N LYS A 39 -3.94 -12.26 -22.94
CA LYS A 39 -3.53 -10.87 -23.15
C LYS A 39 -3.28 -10.17 -21.82
N MET A 40 -4.17 -10.33 -20.84
CA MET A 40 -3.98 -9.75 -19.51
C MET A 40 -2.77 -10.33 -18.77
N ARG A 41 -2.52 -11.64 -18.86
CA ARG A 41 -1.37 -12.29 -18.21
C ARG A 41 -0.02 -11.86 -18.80
N GLN A 42 0.01 -11.57 -20.11
CA GLN A 42 1.24 -11.17 -20.81
C GLN A 42 1.56 -9.68 -20.69
N ARG A 43 0.67 -8.87 -20.12
CA ARG A 43 0.91 -7.43 -19.99
C ARG A 43 2.05 -7.14 -19.01
N PRO A 44 2.88 -6.12 -19.30
CA PRO A 44 3.84 -5.62 -18.33
C PRO A 44 3.13 -5.16 -17.05
N ALA A 45 3.85 -5.13 -15.93
CA ALA A 45 3.33 -4.52 -14.72
C ALA A 45 3.01 -3.04 -14.99
N PRO A 46 1.96 -2.45 -14.40
CA PRO A 46 1.52 -1.09 -14.75
C PRO A 46 2.61 -0.02 -14.59
N MET A 47 3.48 -0.15 -13.57
CA MET A 47 4.59 0.78 -13.37
C MET A 47 5.66 0.69 -14.47
N ASP A 48 5.87 -0.49 -15.05
CA ASP A 48 6.78 -0.69 -16.19
C ASP A 48 6.14 -0.17 -17.48
N GLU A 49 4.85 -0.47 -17.69
CA GLU A 49 4.11 0.00 -18.87
C GLU A 49 4.05 1.53 -18.92
N ALA A 50 3.90 2.19 -17.77
CA ALA A 50 3.91 3.65 -17.67
C ALA A 50 5.33 4.26 -17.59
N GLY A 51 6.39 3.45 -17.43
CA GLY A 51 7.76 3.93 -17.33
C GLY A 51 8.05 4.76 -16.07
N VAL A 52 7.33 4.50 -14.96
CA VAL A 52 7.40 5.29 -13.70
C VAL A 52 7.82 4.45 -12.49
N ARG A 53 8.38 3.25 -12.69
CA ARG A 53 8.70 2.33 -11.58
C ARG A 53 9.60 2.97 -10.52
N ALA A 54 10.71 3.59 -10.94
CA ALA A 54 11.68 4.16 -10.01
C ALA A 54 11.06 5.30 -9.19
N GLU A 55 10.33 6.18 -9.85
CA GLU A 55 9.62 7.31 -9.27
C GLU A 55 8.53 6.86 -8.30
N ALA A 56 7.76 5.85 -8.68
CA ALA A 56 6.68 5.28 -7.88
C ALA A 56 7.21 4.61 -6.61
N GLU A 57 8.25 3.79 -6.74
CA GLU A 57 8.89 3.13 -5.59
C GLU A 57 9.55 4.15 -4.65
N ALA A 58 10.21 5.18 -5.19
CA ALA A 58 10.79 6.25 -4.38
C ALA A 58 9.73 7.03 -3.60
N ALA A 59 8.64 7.44 -4.26
CA ALA A 59 7.52 8.13 -3.63
C ALA A 59 6.86 7.27 -2.54
N LEU A 60 6.65 5.97 -2.80
CA LEU A 60 6.08 5.05 -1.82
C LEU A 60 6.99 4.87 -0.61
N ARG A 61 8.31 4.72 -0.81
CA ARG A 61 9.28 4.65 0.31
C ARG A 61 9.24 5.93 1.16
N ALA A 62 9.17 7.10 0.52
CA ALA A 62 9.08 8.37 1.21
C ALA A 62 7.78 8.47 2.04
N LEU A 63 6.61 8.14 1.46
CA LEU A 63 5.34 8.12 2.19
C LEU A 63 5.37 7.20 3.41
N ILE A 64 5.90 5.98 3.26
CA ILE A 64 6.00 5.02 4.36
C ILE A 64 6.92 5.55 5.47
N ALA A 65 8.05 6.16 5.11
CA ALA A 65 8.98 6.74 6.09
C ALA A 65 8.32 7.89 6.87
N VAL A 66 7.62 8.79 6.16
CA VAL A 66 6.87 9.90 6.76
C VAL A 66 5.76 9.37 7.67
N TYR A 67 4.99 8.37 7.22
CA TYR A 67 3.94 7.75 8.02
C TYR A 67 4.47 7.14 9.34
N ALA A 68 5.60 6.43 9.25
CA ALA A 68 6.19 5.75 10.41
C ALA A 68 6.77 6.73 11.45
N GLN A 69 7.30 7.87 11.02
CA GLN A 69 7.95 8.85 11.90
C GLN A 69 7.01 9.98 12.33
N GLY A 70 5.94 10.21 11.58
CA GLY A 70 4.98 11.26 11.81
C GLY A 70 4.10 11.03 13.04
N ASP A 71 3.50 12.11 13.52
CA ASP A 71 2.39 12.06 14.47
C ASP A 71 1.07 11.70 13.75
N GLU A 72 -0.04 11.73 14.50
CA GLU A 72 -1.33 11.34 13.93
C GLU A 72 -1.79 12.27 12.80
N THR A 73 -1.50 13.57 12.88
CA THR A 73 -1.86 14.54 11.82
C THR A 73 -1.11 14.23 10.52
N VAL A 74 0.18 13.87 10.61
CA VAL A 74 0.95 13.41 9.46
C VAL A 74 0.40 12.10 8.91
N ARG A 75 0.05 11.13 9.77
CA ARG A 75 -0.50 9.84 9.33
C ARG A 75 -1.85 9.99 8.64
N GLU A 76 -2.74 10.83 9.17
CA GLU A 76 -4.01 11.18 8.53
C GLU A 76 -3.79 11.81 7.16
N SER A 77 -2.81 12.71 7.03
CA SER A 77 -2.46 13.33 5.76
C SER A 77 -1.99 12.30 4.73
N VAL A 78 -1.12 11.36 5.12
CA VAL A 78 -0.66 10.27 4.25
C VAL A 78 -1.83 9.36 3.82
N ARG A 79 -2.73 8.97 4.75
CA ARG A 79 -3.94 8.20 4.41
C ARG A 79 -4.81 8.96 3.41
N GLY A 80 -4.93 10.29 3.57
CA GLY A 80 -5.62 11.18 2.64
C GLY A 80 -5.03 11.18 1.22
N LEU A 81 -3.70 11.10 1.09
CA LEU A 81 -3.03 10.98 -0.22
C LEU A 81 -3.39 9.66 -0.91
N PHE A 82 -3.32 8.52 -0.20
CA PHE A 82 -3.73 7.23 -0.77
C PHE A 82 -5.21 7.18 -1.14
N SER A 83 -6.07 7.88 -0.40
CA SER A 83 -7.49 8.01 -0.73
C SER A 83 -7.72 8.81 -2.02
N ARG A 84 -6.94 9.88 -2.24
CA ARG A 84 -7.08 10.79 -3.38
C ARG A 84 -6.45 10.26 -4.67
N TYR A 85 -5.25 9.69 -4.58
CA TYR A 85 -4.45 9.23 -5.73
C TYR A 85 -4.62 7.73 -5.94
N THR A 86 -5.79 7.37 -6.46
CA THR A 86 -6.25 5.97 -6.52
C THR A 86 -5.51 5.11 -7.54
N ALA A 87 -5.00 5.68 -8.63
CA ALA A 87 -4.22 4.94 -9.63
C ALA A 87 -2.82 4.65 -9.09
N PHE A 88 -2.22 5.59 -8.37
CA PHE A 88 -0.99 5.36 -7.61
C PHE A 88 -1.19 4.23 -6.59
N ARG A 89 -2.20 4.34 -5.71
CA ARG A 89 -2.52 3.31 -4.72
C ARG A 89 -2.75 1.93 -5.37
N TRP A 90 -3.40 1.88 -6.52
CA TRP A 90 -3.72 0.63 -7.23
C TRP A 90 -2.48 -0.09 -7.77
N ALA A 91 -1.56 0.63 -8.40
CA ALA A 91 -0.43 0.01 -9.08
C ALA A 91 0.83 -0.11 -8.23
N THR A 92 1.06 0.85 -7.33
CA THR A 92 2.36 1.05 -6.70
C THR A 92 2.58 0.09 -5.55
N HIS A 93 3.69 -0.65 -5.62
CA HIS A 93 4.12 -1.58 -4.60
C HIS A 93 5.65 -1.63 -4.56
N LEU A 94 6.20 -1.96 -3.40
CA LEU A 94 7.63 -2.25 -3.26
C LEU A 94 7.88 -3.74 -3.48
N PRO A 95 9.09 -4.13 -3.93
CA PRO A 95 9.53 -5.51 -3.93
C PRO A 95 9.34 -6.17 -2.55
N VAL A 96 8.95 -7.44 -2.53
CA VAL A 96 8.80 -8.20 -1.29
C VAL A 96 10.16 -8.73 -0.87
N GLU A 97 10.61 -8.32 0.31
CA GLU A 97 11.82 -8.85 0.93
C GLU A 97 11.40 -9.74 2.11
N PRO A 98 11.81 -11.03 2.15
CA PRO A 98 11.46 -11.95 3.24
C PRO A 98 12.36 -11.71 4.47
N THR A 99 12.36 -10.46 4.96
CA THR A 99 13.12 -10.00 6.12
C THR A 99 12.18 -9.29 7.11
N PRO A 100 12.56 -9.17 8.39
CA PRO A 100 11.78 -8.41 9.36
C PRO A 100 11.46 -6.98 8.89
N ASP A 101 12.43 -6.28 8.29
CA ASP A 101 12.25 -4.93 7.78
C ASP A 101 11.32 -4.88 6.56
N GLY A 102 11.43 -5.86 5.65
CA GLY A 102 10.53 -5.99 4.50
C GLY A 102 9.08 -6.26 4.93
N PHE A 103 8.88 -7.15 5.91
CA PHE A 103 7.56 -7.41 6.51
C PHE A 103 7.00 -6.16 7.18
N ARG A 104 7.80 -5.47 8.00
CA ARG A 104 7.43 -4.21 8.64
C ARG A 104 7.03 -3.14 7.62
N GLN A 105 7.83 -2.97 6.57
CA GLN A 105 7.56 -2.00 5.52
C GLN A 105 6.23 -2.30 4.79
N ARG A 106 5.95 -3.58 4.54
CA ARG A 106 4.68 -3.98 3.92
C ARG A 106 3.49 -3.72 4.83
N LEU A 107 3.61 -4.00 6.13
CA LEU A 107 2.57 -3.68 7.11
C LEU A 107 2.33 -2.17 7.24
N LEU A 108 3.39 -1.35 7.23
CA LEU A 108 3.25 0.11 7.24
C LEU A 108 2.53 0.62 6.00
N HIS A 109 2.82 0.06 4.82
CA HIS A 109 2.10 0.41 3.59
C HIS A 109 0.61 0.07 3.71
N MET A 110 0.28 -1.16 4.12
CA MET A 110 -1.11 -1.59 4.36
C MET A 110 -1.82 -0.68 5.38
N SER A 111 -1.14 -0.36 6.48
CA SER A 111 -1.62 0.54 7.53
C SER A 111 -1.90 1.97 7.02
N ALA A 112 -1.04 2.48 6.13
CA ALA A 112 -1.20 3.80 5.52
C ALA A 112 -2.29 3.85 4.44
N VAL A 113 -2.57 2.72 3.77
CA VAL A 113 -3.68 2.60 2.81
C VAL A 113 -5.03 2.51 3.52
N ASP A 114 -5.05 1.92 4.72
CA ASP A 114 -6.18 1.94 5.68
C ASP A 114 -7.51 1.44 5.09
N HIS A 115 -7.55 0.13 4.85
CA HIS A 115 -8.65 -0.69 4.30
C HIS A 115 -8.88 -0.63 2.78
N GLY A 116 -8.10 0.14 2.03
CA GLY A 116 -8.17 0.16 0.56
C GLY A 116 -9.60 0.38 0.04
N ASN A 117 -10.01 -0.43 -0.95
CA ASN A 117 -11.36 -0.43 -1.50
C ASN A 117 -12.26 -1.57 -0.97
N ASP A 118 -11.67 -2.67 -0.48
CA ASP A 118 -12.40 -3.83 0.06
C ASP A 118 -11.59 -4.42 1.22
N THR A 119 -12.14 -4.36 2.44
CA THR A 119 -11.47 -4.89 3.63
C THR A 119 -11.19 -6.40 3.53
N ARG A 120 -11.97 -7.15 2.73
CA ARG A 120 -11.76 -8.60 2.60
C ARG A 120 -10.48 -8.92 1.84
N ASP A 121 -10.18 -8.16 0.79
CA ASP A 121 -8.92 -8.31 0.03
C ASP A 121 -7.72 -7.94 0.90
N GLU A 122 -7.88 -6.94 1.77
CA GLU A 122 -6.86 -6.55 2.74
C GLU A 122 -6.60 -7.66 3.78
N LEU A 123 -7.66 -8.27 4.31
CA LEU A 123 -7.55 -9.39 5.26
C LEU A 123 -6.88 -10.62 4.63
N LEU A 124 -7.19 -10.94 3.37
CA LEU A 124 -6.53 -12.01 2.63
C LEU A 124 -5.04 -11.68 2.41
N SER A 125 -4.74 -10.45 2.01
CA SER A 125 -3.37 -9.97 1.82
C SER A 125 -2.54 -10.03 3.11
N LEU A 126 -3.14 -9.64 4.25
CA LEU A 126 -2.51 -9.73 5.56
C LEU A 126 -2.24 -11.18 5.98
N ARG A 127 -3.22 -12.07 5.76
CA ARG A 127 -3.08 -13.50 6.06
C ARG A 127 -1.91 -14.10 5.29
N ASP A 128 -1.84 -13.84 3.99
CA ASP A 128 -0.81 -14.41 3.12
C ASP A 128 0.57 -13.83 3.49
N LEU A 129 0.66 -12.52 3.74
CA LEU A 129 1.88 -11.87 4.21
C LEU A 129 2.39 -12.47 5.54
N CYS A 130 1.49 -12.71 6.50
CA CYS A 130 1.85 -13.35 7.77
C CYS A 130 2.27 -14.81 7.59
N ALA A 131 1.68 -15.54 6.64
CA ALA A 131 2.06 -16.91 6.33
C ALA A 131 3.47 -16.98 5.71
N ASP A 132 3.77 -16.08 4.78
CA ASP A 132 5.08 -15.97 4.14
C ASP A 132 6.16 -15.58 5.16
N ALA A 133 5.88 -14.61 6.04
CA ALA A 133 6.81 -14.18 7.08
C ALA A 133 7.11 -15.30 8.10
N ARG A 134 6.10 -16.08 8.50
CA ARG A 134 6.31 -17.26 9.36
C ARG A 134 7.15 -18.32 8.66
N THR A 135 6.91 -18.57 7.38
CA THR A 135 7.71 -19.49 6.56
C THR A 135 9.18 -19.05 6.50
N ALA A 136 9.42 -17.75 6.45
CA ALA A 136 10.75 -17.14 6.49
C ALA A 136 11.39 -17.11 7.91
N GLY A 137 10.70 -17.61 8.94
CA GLY A 137 11.21 -17.63 10.32
C GLY A 137 11.19 -16.27 11.02
N ILE A 138 10.40 -15.31 10.53
CA ILE A 138 10.27 -13.98 11.12
C ILE A 138 9.37 -14.05 12.36
N ASP A 139 9.83 -13.47 13.48
CA ASP A 139 8.97 -13.22 14.64
C ASP A 139 8.03 -12.03 14.33
N ILE A 140 6.84 -12.35 13.84
CA ILE A 140 5.89 -11.34 13.32
C ILE A 140 5.18 -10.55 14.42
N ARG A 141 5.04 -11.11 15.63
CA ARG A 141 4.16 -10.57 16.68
C ARG A 141 4.60 -9.18 17.16
N PRO A 142 5.90 -8.94 17.46
CA PRO A 142 6.36 -7.61 17.82
C PRO A 142 6.10 -6.58 16.71
N ILE A 143 6.30 -6.97 15.45
CA ILE A 143 6.16 -6.07 14.30
C ILE A 143 4.68 -5.72 14.06
N LEU A 144 3.78 -6.71 14.15
CA LEU A 144 2.34 -6.48 14.04
C LEU A 144 1.85 -5.53 15.14
N THR A 145 2.29 -5.74 16.38
CA THR A 145 1.92 -4.89 17.51
C THR A 145 2.45 -3.47 17.34
N GLU A 146 3.69 -3.32 16.89
CA GLU A 146 4.30 -2.01 16.60
C GLU A 146 3.49 -1.24 15.56
N VAL A 147 3.21 -1.86 14.41
CA VAL A 147 2.48 -1.19 13.31
C VAL A 147 1.03 -0.91 13.70
N ALA A 148 0.40 -1.77 14.50
CA ALA A 148 -0.95 -1.54 15.00
C ALA A 148 -1.08 -0.26 15.84
N GLU A 149 -0.05 0.12 16.60
CA GLU A 149 -0.07 1.37 17.37
C GLU A 149 0.05 2.62 16.49
N LEU A 150 0.48 2.48 15.23
CA LEU A 150 0.50 3.55 14.23
C LEU A 150 -0.75 3.56 13.36
N SER A 151 -1.54 2.47 13.38
CA SER A 151 -2.71 2.28 12.53
C SER A 151 -3.93 3.10 12.97
N SER A 152 -4.79 3.39 12.00
CA SER A 152 -6.08 4.02 12.23
C SER A 152 -6.93 3.19 13.20
N ARG A 153 -7.70 3.91 14.02
CA ARG A 153 -8.73 3.34 14.92
C ARG A 153 -10.13 3.41 14.31
N GLU A 154 -10.26 3.93 13.09
CA GLU A 154 -11.55 4.07 12.42
C GLU A 154 -12.03 2.72 11.86
N ASN A 155 -13.31 2.41 12.09
CA ASN A 155 -13.95 1.23 11.53
C ASN A 155 -14.77 1.61 10.28
N LYS A 156 -14.09 1.88 9.17
CA LYS A 156 -14.70 2.48 7.96
C LYS A 156 -15.82 1.63 7.34
N TYR A 157 -15.67 0.32 7.38
CA TYR A 157 -16.54 -0.63 6.67
C TYR A 157 -17.22 -1.64 7.60
N GLY A 158 -17.21 -1.41 8.92
CA GLY A 158 -17.86 -2.27 9.90
C GLY A 158 -17.13 -3.59 10.22
N MET A 159 -15.92 -3.81 9.68
CA MET A 159 -15.14 -5.04 9.85
C MET A 159 -13.98 -4.92 10.86
N GLY A 160 -13.95 -3.83 11.64
CA GLY A 160 -12.89 -3.50 12.58
C GLY A 160 -11.95 -2.44 12.02
N SER A 161 -11.21 -1.77 12.91
CA SER A 161 -10.18 -0.81 12.51
C SER A 161 -8.91 -1.53 12.05
N MET A 162 -8.08 -0.86 11.26
CA MET A 162 -6.79 -1.42 10.84
C MET A 162 -5.92 -1.80 12.06
N ARG A 163 -5.97 -1.01 13.14
CA ARG A 163 -5.32 -1.35 14.41
C ARG A 163 -5.82 -2.69 14.97
N ASP A 164 -7.14 -2.86 15.09
CA ASP A 164 -7.73 -4.07 15.68
C ASP A 164 -7.46 -5.31 14.81
N ILE A 165 -7.46 -5.14 13.48
CA ILE A 165 -7.12 -6.20 12.53
C ILE A 165 -5.67 -6.67 12.73
N LEU A 166 -4.71 -5.75 12.84
CA LEU A 166 -3.31 -6.10 13.07
C LEU A 166 -3.08 -6.75 14.44
N LEU A 167 -3.73 -6.23 15.49
CA LEU A 167 -3.66 -6.84 16.82
C LEU A 167 -4.27 -8.24 16.84
N GLY A 168 -5.34 -8.48 16.09
CA GLY A 168 -5.95 -9.81 15.95
C GLY A 168 -5.07 -10.82 15.21
N ALA A 169 -4.11 -10.35 14.40
CA ALA A 169 -3.17 -11.20 13.66
C ALA A 169 -1.88 -11.54 14.46
N ALA A 170 -1.64 -10.87 15.59
CA ALA A 170 -0.39 -10.91 16.38
C ALA A 170 -0.34 -12.01 17.46
#